data_AF-A0A7Y4WGC5-F1
#
_entry.id   AF-A0A7Y4WGC5-F1
#
_cell.length_a   1.000
_cell.length_b   1.000
_cell.length_c   1.000
_cell.angle_alpha   90.00
_cell.angle_beta   90.00
_cell.angle_gamma   90.00
#
_symmetry.space_group_name_H-M   'P 1'
#
loop_
_entity.id
_entity.type
_entity.pdbx_description
1 polymer ?
#
loop_
_entity_poly.entity_id
_entity_poly.type
_entity_poly.pdbx_seq_one_letter_code
_entity_poly.pdbx_strand_id
1 'polypeptide(L)'
;MKIQAVSLASLVVAVVLGVSCTAGAQTPQVPPQQGFRLHDQKQVDRFVVQRWVDSANPEVSPAGFCECITVVYEGTRRLFTPALDTGILAVSAVTDVTGDKRAELVLSSHSGGAHCCYTTSIYSVEPGSATPKAILNLSTDDCSGELEDLDKDGVAEFRTCDPVFGYAFCSFAFTPFPPAVFAYDRQKGEFVLSTVRYARYLQLQSEADALAIVKEYPNDAEAARCSALGAALGLIYTGRVAEGQALFRKLYRSADAAAVETKALEMARASSLWMER
;
A
#
# COMPACT_ATOMS: atom_id res chain seq x y z
N MET A 1 -80.45 -47.01 -3.50
CA MET A 1 -79.99 -45.80 -2.77
C MET A 1 -78.48 -45.87 -2.68
N LYS A 2 -77.80 -44.80 -3.11
CA LYS A 2 -76.34 -44.51 -3.07
C LYS A 2 -75.42 -45.27 -4.03
N ILE A 3 -74.43 -44.70 -4.70
CA ILE A 3 -74.08 -43.39 -5.29
C ILE A 3 -72.85 -43.73 -6.16
N GLN A 4 -72.78 -43.24 -7.40
CA GLN A 4 -71.60 -43.35 -8.26
C GLN A 4 -70.44 -42.52 -7.71
N ALA A 5 -69.22 -43.07 -7.69
CA ALA A 5 -68.01 -42.32 -7.44
C ALA A 5 -67.33 -42.01 -8.79
N VAL A 6 -67.32 -40.73 -9.15
CA VAL A 6 -66.57 -40.15 -10.28
C VAL A 6 -65.15 -39.91 -9.80
N SER A 7 -64.16 -40.47 -10.50
CA SER A 7 -62.74 -40.22 -10.26
C SER A 7 -62.31 -38.92 -10.94
N LEU A 8 -62.01 -37.88 -10.18
CA LEU A 8 -61.37 -36.66 -10.66
C LEU A 8 -59.89 -36.94 -10.97
N ALA A 9 -59.47 -36.76 -12.21
CA ALA A 9 -58.06 -36.66 -12.57
C ALA A 9 -57.56 -35.24 -12.28
N SER A 10 -56.65 -35.10 -11.31
CA SER A 10 -55.99 -33.83 -11.00
C SER A 10 -54.89 -33.54 -12.03
N LEU A 11 -55.08 -32.47 -12.79
CA LEU A 11 -54.07 -31.91 -13.69
C LEU A 11 -53.09 -31.08 -12.85
N VAL A 12 -51.86 -31.58 -12.64
CA VAL A 12 -50.78 -30.82 -12.00
C VAL A 12 -50.09 -30.00 -13.08
N VAL A 13 -50.34 -28.69 -13.12
CA VAL A 13 -49.60 -27.74 -13.94
C VAL A 13 -48.32 -27.38 -13.18
N ALA A 14 -47.19 -27.88 -13.64
CA ALA A 14 -45.88 -27.46 -13.15
C ALA A 14 -45.56 -26.07 -13.71
N VAL A 15 -45.72 -25.04 -12.88
CA VAL A 15 -45.22 -23.68 -13.19
C VAL A 15 -43.72 -23.68 -12.96
N VAL A 16 -42.95 -23.79 -14.04
CA VAL A 16 -41.50 -23.56 -14.02
C VAL A 16 -41.29 -22.06 -13.91
N LEU A 17 -41.06 -21.56 -12.69
CA LEU A 17 -40.55 -20.23 -12.47
C LEU A 17 -39.09 -20.20 -12.93
N GLY A 18 -38.87 -19.73 -14.15
CA GLY A 18 -37.54 -19.43 -14.66
C GLY A 18 -36.92 -18.33 -13.81
N VAL A 19 -35.95 -18.70 -12.97
CA VAL A 19 -35.03 -17.73 -12.37
C VAL A 19 -34.14 -17.22 -13.50
N SER A 20 -34.54 -16.11 -14.10
CA SER A 20 -33.66 -15.34 -14.97
C SER A 20 -32.55 -14.76 -14.09
N CYS A 21 -31.44 -15.50 -13.94
CA CYS A 21 -30.18 -14.90 -13.55
C CYS A 21 -29.89 -13.83 -14.59
N THR A 22 -30.07 -12.55 -14.25
CA THR A 22 -29.48 -11.47 -15.00
C THR A 22 -27.98 -11.72 -14.98
N ALA A 23 -27.45 -12.27 -16.07
CA ALA A 23 -26.03 -12.31 -16.30
C ALA A 23 -25.54 -10.87 -16.18
N GLY A 24 -24.80 -10.56 -15.10
CA GLY A 24 -24.18 -9.26 -14.95
C GLY A 24 -23.42 -8.94 -16.22
N ALA A 25 -23.57 -7.72 -16.73
CA ALA A 25 -22.93 -7.32 -17.98
C ALA A 25 -21.42 -7.62 -17.89
N GLN A 26 -20.93 -8.44 -18.82
CA GLN A 26 -19.53 -8.84 -18.85
C GLN A 26 -18.63 -7.60 -19.03
N THR A 27 -17.51 -7.56 -18.32
CA THR A 27 -16.53 -6.48 -18.45
C THR A 27 -16.08 -6.35 -19.91
N PRO A 28 -16.10 -5.14 -20.49
CA PRO A 28 -15.68 -4.92 -21.87
C PRO A 28 -14.28 -5.44 -22.13
N GLN A 29 -14.11 -6.17 -23.23
CA GLN A 29 -12.80 -6.59 -23.74
C GLN A 29 -12.48 -5.81 -25.02
N VAL A 30 -12.50 -4.48 -24.91
CA VAL A 30 -12.15 -3.57 -26.00
C VAL A 30 -10.71 -3.08 -25.76
N PRO A 31 -9.79 -3.27 -26.71
CA PRO A 31 -8.43 -2.78 -26.59
C PRO A 31 -8.39 -1.28 -26.24
N PRO A 32 -7.57 -0.86 -25.27
CA PRO A 32 -7.44 0.56 -24.92
C PRO A 32 -6.76 1.36 -26.04
N GLN A 33 -5.98 0.71 -26.90
CA GLN A 33 -5.28 1.29 -28.03
C GLN A 33 -5.23 0.30 -29.20
N GLN A 34 -5.22 0.81 -30.44
CA GLN A 34 -5.04 -0.02 -31.64
C GLN A 34 -3.68 -0.74 -31.60
N GLY A 35 -3.65 -1.99 -32.04
CA GLY A 35 -2.43 -2.82 -32.03
C GLY A 35 -2.21 -3.58 -30.72
N PHE A 36 -2.99 -3.32 -29.68
CA PHE A 36 -2.92 -4.08 -28.44
C PHE A 36 -3.91 -5.25 -28.41
N ARG A 37 -3.52 -6.34 -27.77
CA ARG A 37 -4.38 -7.51 -27.52
C ARG A 37 -4.42 -7.84 -26.04
N LEU A 38 -5.53 -8.41 -25.58
CA LEU A 38 -5.68 -8.81 -24.19
C LEU A 38 -4.65 -9.89 -23.87
N HIS A 39 -3.82 -9.65 -22.86
CA HIS A 39 -2.86 -10.62 -22.34
C HIS A 39 -3.51 -11.47 -21.25
N ASP A 40 -4.04 -10.81 -20.21
CA ASP A 40 -4.78 -11.46 -19.14
C ASP A 40 -5.85 -10.55 -18.53
N GLN A 41 -6.71 -11.20 -17.75
CA GLN A 41 -7.69 -10.55 -16.92
C GLN A 41 -7.72 -11.23 -15.55
N LYS A 42 -7.72 -10.44 -14.47
CA LYS A 42 -7.80 -10.92 -13.09
C LYS A 42 -8.90 -10.19 -12.32
N GLN A 43 -9.69 -10.94 -11.56
CA GLN A 43 -10.61 -10.38 -10.56
C GLN A 43 -9.83 -10.03 -9.29
N VAL A 44 -10.00 -8.82 -8.79
CA VAL A 44 -9.40 -8.30 -7.55
C VAL A 44 -10.53 -7.67 -6.75
N ASP A 45 -11.05 -8.40 -5.76
CA ASP A 45 -12.30 -8.03 -5.06
C ASP A 45 -13.42 -7.76 -6.08
N ARG A 46 -14.01 -6.55 -6.07
CA ARG A 46 -15.01 -6.07 -7.03
C ARG A 46 -14.44 -5.53 -8.35
N PHE A 47 -13.12 -5.42 -8.47
CA PHE A 47 -12.44 -4.87 -9.63
C PHE A 47 -12.01 -5.94 -10.62
N VAL A 48 -12.03 -5.59 -11.90
CA VAL A 48 -11.46 -6.41 -12.97
C VAL A 48 -10.25 -5.68 -13.53
N VAL A 49 -9.09 -6.30 -13.42
CA VAL A 49 -7.82 -5.80 -13.95
C VAL A 49 -7.55 -6.50 -15.27
N GLN A 50 -7.40 -5.74 -16.34
CA GLN A 50 -7.01 -6.24 -17.65
C GLN A 50 -5.63 -5.72 -18.00
N ARG A 51 -4.76 -6.60 -18.49
CA ARG A 51 -3.46 -6.23 -19.03
C ARG A 51 -3.44 -6.48 -20.52
N TRP A 52 -2.98 -5.49 -21.27
CA TRP A 52 -2.97 -5.48 -22.73
C TRP A 52 -1.54 -5.33 -23.21
N VAL A 53 -1.07 -6.24 -24.06
CA VAL A 53 0.27 -6.21 -24.65
C VAL A 53 0.22 -5.73 -26.08
N ASP A 54 1.31 -5.13 -26.56
CA ASP A 54 1.51 -4.87 -27.99
C ASP A 54 1.45 -6.20 -28.75
N SER A 55 0.66 -6.26 -29.81
CA SER A 55 0.57 -7.45 -30.67
C SER A 55 1.87 -7.70 -31.43
N ALA A 56 2.67 -6.66 -31.69
CA ALA A 56 3.97 -6.78 -32.33
C ALA A 56 5.04 -7.31 -31.37
N ASN A 57 4.97 -6.94 -30.09
CA ASN A 57 5.92 -7.34 -29.05
C ASN A 57 5.18 -7.89 -27.81
N PRO A 58 4.63 -9.12 -27.87
CA PRO A 58 3.76 -9.64 -26.82
C PRO A 58 4.52 -10.25 -25.62
N GLU A 59 5.82 -9.95 -25.48
CA GLU A 59 6.66 -10.58 -24.48
C GLU A 59 6.27 -10.13 -23.07
N VAL A 60 6.17 -11.11 -22.17
CA VAL A 60 5.97 -10.90 -20.74
C VAL A 60 7.03 -11.71 -20.03
N SER A 61 7.78 -11.07 -19.14
CA SER A 61 8.83 -11.72 -18.38
C SER A 61 8.25 -12.84 -17.49
N PRO A 62 9.04 -13.85 -17.09
CA PRO A 62 8.58 -14.86 -16.14
C PRO A 62 8.08 -14.28 -14.80
N ALA A 63 8.56 -13.09 -14.42
CA ALA A 63 8.09 -12.36 -13.25
C ALA A 63 6.78 -11.58 -13.49
N GLY A 64 6.22 -11.66 -14.70
CA GLY A 64 4.97 -11.00 -15.08
C GLY A 64 5.14 -9.54 -15.51
N PHE A 65 6.36 -9.10 -15.79
CA PHE A 65 6.64 -7.74 -16.29
C PHE A 65 6.44 -7.66 -17.79
N CYS A 66 5.72 -6.63 -18.23
CA CYS A 66 5.47 -6.36 -19.64
C CYS A 66 5.30 -4.86 -19.84
N GLU A 67 5.57 -4.39 -21.06
CA GLU A 67 5.13 -3.08 -21.53
C GLU A 67 3.62 -3.13 -21.82
N CYS A 68 2.84 -3.35 -20.76
CA CYS A 68 1.40 -3.52 -20.84
C CYS A 68 0.66 -2.21 -20.55
N ILE A 69 -0.44 -1.99 -21.27
CA ILE A 69 -1.49 -1.08 -20.79
C ILE A 69 -2.31 -1.84 -19.75
N THR A 70 -2.37 -1.32 -18.53
CA THR A 70 -3.28 -1.81 -17.51
C THR A 70 -4.60 -1.05 -17.60
N VAL A 71 -5.73 -1.74 -17.48
CA VAL A 71 -7.05 -1.11 -17.40
C VAL A 71 -7.80 -1.73 -16.25
N VAL A 72 -8.35 -0.90 -15.36
CA VAL A 72 -9.14 -1.36 -14.21
C VAL A 72 -10.60 -1.01 -14.45
N TYR A 73 -11.48 -1.99 -14.23
CA TYR A 73 -12.92 -1.87 -14.34
C TYR A 73 -13.63 -2.21 -13.03
N GLU A 74 -14.85 -1.71 -12.88
CA GLU A 74 -15.86 -2.29 -12.01
C GLU A 74 -17.12 -2.56 -12.85
N GLY A 75 -17.48 -3.84 -13.02
CA GLY A 75 -18.52 -4.23 -13.97
C GLY A 75 -18.14 -3.78 -15.39
N THR A 76 -18.96 -2.89 -15.98
CA THR A 76 -18.70 -2.27 -17.29
C THR A 76 -18.04 -0.90 -17.21
N ARG A 77 -17.91 -0.32 -16.01
CA ARG A 77 -17.34 1.01 -15.79
C ARG A 77 -15.83 0.93 -15.80
N ARG A 78 -15.17 1.60 -16.75
CA ARG A 78 -13.72 1.78 -16.76
C ARG A 78 -13.33 2.81 -15.70
N LEU A 79 -12.51 2.40 -14.74
CA LEU A 79 -12.06 3.23 -13.62
C LEU A 79 -10.70 3.86 -13.90
N PHE A 80 -9.77 3.09 -14.45
CA PHE A 80 -8.39 3.53 -14.69
C PHE A 80 -7.83 2.99 -16.00
N THR A 81 -7.02 3.82 -16.65
CA THR A 81 -5.99 3.42 -17.62
C THR A 81 -4.72 4.16 -17.21
N PRO A 82 -3.86 3.57 -16.35
CA PRO A 82 -2.61 4.20 -15.96
C PRO A 82 -1.75 4.47 -17.19
N ALA A 83 -0.94 5.52 -17.13
CA ALA A 83 0.00 5.84 -18.19
C ALA A 83 1.04 4.70 -18.36
N LEU A 84 1.51 4.53 -19.60
CA LEU A 84 2.44 3.48 -20.01
C LEU A 84 3.82 3.56 -19.31
N ASP A 85 4.11 4.66 -18.62
CA ASP A 85 5.39 4.95 -17.95
C ASP A 85 5.38 4.68 -16.44
N THR A 86 4.33 4.05 -15.91
CA THR A 86 4.15 3.84 -14.45
C THR A 86 5.04 2.77 -13.83
N GLY A 87 6.07 2.28 -14.54
CA GLY A 87 6.93 1.19 -14.08
C GLY A 87 6.18 -0.13 -13.90
N ILE A 88 6.67 -0.99 -13.02
CA ILE A 88 5.97 -2.23 -12.66
C ILE A 88 4.80 -1.88 -11.75
N LEU A 89 3.57 -2.07 -12.25
CA LEU A 89 2.34 -1.78 -11.53
C LEU A 89 1.71 -3.05 -10.93
N ALA A 90 1.48 -3.04 -9.63
CA ALA A 90 0.63 -3.96 -8.92
C ALA A 90 -0.74 -3.32 -8.65
N VAL A 91 -1.80 -4.10 -8.92
CA VAL A 91 -3.18 -3.71 -8.61
C VAL A 91 -3.73 -4.67 -7.57
N SER A 92 -4.15 -4.13 -6.44
CA SER A 92 -4.81 -4.87 -5.36
C SER A 92 -6.05 -4.12 -4.88
N ALA A 93 -6.75 -4.70 -3.92
CA ALA A 93 -7.84 -4.06 -3.22
C ALA A 93 -7.66 -4.27 -1.72
N VAL A 94 -8.09 -3.28 -0.94
CA VAL A 94 -8.14 -3.36 0.51
C VAL A 94 -9.58 -3.31 0.96
N THR A 95 -9.94 -4.11 1.94
CA THR A 95 -11.28 -4.08 2.51
C THR A 95 -11.40 -2.88 3.43
N ASP A 96 -12.24 -1.91 3.04
CA ASP A 96 -12.85 -0.89 3.88
C ASP A 96 -11.88 -0.02 4.70
N VAL A 97 -11.11 0.83 4.01
CA VAL A 97 -10.28 1.86 4.69
C VAL A 97 -11.03 3.14 5.02
N THR A 98 -12.28 3.28 4.55
CA THR A 98 -13.11 4.46 4.78
C THR A 98 -14.18 4.24 5.87
N GLY A 99 -14.49 2.98 6.19
CA GLY A 99 -15.56 2.55 7.07
C GLY A 99 -16.95 2.47 6.39
N ASP A 100 -16.98 2.46 5.06
CA ASP A 100 -18.20 2.34 4.24
C ASP A 100 -18.54 0.88 3.88
N LYS A 101 -17.72 -0.09 4.33
CA LYS A 101 -17.80 -1.53 4.07
C LYS A 101 -17.58 -1.92 2.62
N ARG A 102 -16.83 -1.12 1.85
CA ARG A 102 -16.52 -1.38 0.46
C ARG A 102 -15.02 -1.39 0.26
N ALA A 103 -14.56 -2.19 -0.70
CA ALA A 103 -13.14 -2.23 -1.00
C ALA A 103 -12.71 -0.99 -1.78
N GLU A 104 -11.56 -0.44 -1.40
CA GLU A 104 -10.83 0.58 -2.13
C GLU A 104 -9.82 -0.05 -3.10
N LEU A 105 -9.55 0.66 -4.20
CA LEU A 105 -8.56 0.25 -5.19
C LEU A 105 -7.18 0.72 -4.76
N VAL A 106 -6.21 -0.19 -4.75
CA VAL A 106 -4.82 0.12 -4.43
C VAL A 106 -3.96 -0.11 -5.67
N LEU A 107 -3.20 0.92 -6.04
CA LEU A 107 -2.21 0.89 -7.11
C LEU A 107 -0.84 1.11 -6.48
N SER A 108 0.04 0.12 -6.59
CA SER A 108 1.43 0.24 -6.14
C SER A 108 2.36 0.06 -7.32
N SER A 109 3.24 1.02 -7.56
CA SER A 109 4.25 0.91 -8.61
C SER A 109 5.67 0.92 -8.06
N HIS A 110 6.58 0.29 -8.79
CA HIS A 110 8.02 0.45 -8.60
C HIS A 110 8.73 0.50 -9.96
N SER A 111 9.81 1.28 -10.05
CA SER A 111 10.58 1.45 -11.29
C SER A 111 11.43 0.22 -11.68
N GLY A 112 11.59 -0.77 -10.78
CA GLY A 112 12.33 -2.01 -11.04
C GLY A 112 13.80 -2.00 -10.59
N GLY A 113 14.26 -0.95 -9.91
CA GLY A 113 15.57 -0.91 -9.26
C GLY A 113 15.63 -1.74 -7.98
N ALA A 114 16.85 -2.06 -7.50
CA ALA A 114 17.05 -2.77 -6.23
C ALA A 114 16.53 -1.99 -5.01
N HIS A 115 16.48 -0.66 -5.15
CA HIS A 115 15.91 0.29 -4.24
C HIS A 115 15.42 1.48 -5.09
N CYS A 116 14.32 2.10 -4.68
CA CYS A 116 13.56 3.05 -5.48
C CYS A 116 12.87 2.43 -6.72
N CYS A 117 11.72 2.95 -7.16
CA CYS A 117 10.95 4.07 -6.61
C CYS A 117 9.52 3.64 -6.35
N TYR A 118 9.19 3.41 -5.08
CA TYR A 118 7.86 2.99 -4.68
C TYR A 118 6.90 4.15 -4.69
N THR A 119 5.77 3.97 -5.37
CA THR A 119 4.61 4.85 -5.27
C THR A 119 3.39 4.02 -4.92
N THR A 120 2.58 4.47 -3.96
CA THR A 120 1.29 3.86 -3.64
C THR A 120 0.18 4.90 -3.70
N SER A 121 -0.87 4.55 -4.44
CA SER A 121 -2.09 5.34 -4.54
C SER A 121 -3.28 4.49 -4.12
N ILE A 122 -4.13 5.05 -3.25
CA ILE A 122 -5.36 4.41 -2.80
C ILE A 122 -6.53 5.26 -3.30
N TYR A 123 -7.51 4.63 -3.90
CA TYR A 123 -8.68 5.29 -4.46
C TYR A 123 -9.97 4.77 -3.85
N SER A 124 -10.78 5.70 -3.33
CA SER A 124 -12.20 5.43 -3.05
C SER A 124 -12.97 5.39 -4.38
N VAL A 125 -13.78 4.35 -4.54
CA VAL A 125 -14.55 4.10 -5.75
C VAL A 125 -16.05 4.11 -5.42
N GLU A 126 -16.66 5.29 -5.43
CA GLU A 126 -18.08 5.45 -5.12
C GLU A 126 -19.02 4.88 -6.20
N PRO A 127 -20.19 4.33 -5.82
CA PRO A 127 -21.22 3.96 -6.77
C PRO A 127 -21.68 5.20 -7.56
N GLY A 128 -21.81 5.07 -8.88
CA GLY A 128 -22.29 6.17 -9.74
C GLY A 128 -21.32 7.32 -9.98
N SER A 129 -20.19 7.42 -9.26
CA SER A 129 -19.15 8.41 -9.60
C SER A 129 -18.50 8.11 -10.95
N ALA A 130 -18.23 9.13 -11.76
CA ALA A 130 -17.55 8.96 -13.03
C ALA A 130 -16.06 8.59 -12.84
N THR A 131 -15.44 9.09 -11.77
CA THR A 131 -14.00 8.93 -11.51
C THR A 131 -13.74 8.50 -10.06
N PRO A 132 -12.83 7.55 -9.82
CA PRO A 132 -12.34 7.26 -8.49
C PRO A 132 -11.67 8.48 -7.84
N LYS A 133 -11.84 8.64 -6.53
CA LYS A 133 -11.21 9.72 -5.74
C LYS A 133 -9.90 9.19 -5.14
N ALA A 134 -8.77 9.83 -5.43
CA ALA A 134 -7.53 9.55 -4.71
C ALA A 134 -7.70 9.96 -3.25
N ILE A 135 -7.52 9.00 -2.34
CA ILE A 135 -7.53 9.22 -0.89
C ILE A 135 -6.13 9.03 -0.27
N LEU A 136 -5.19 8.46 -1.03
CA LEU A 136 -3.75 8.50 -0.78
C LEU A 136 -3.05 8.55 -2.14
N ASN A 137 -1.97 9.33 -2.25
CA ASN A 137 -1.01 9.27 -3.35
C ASN A 137 0.36 9.63 -2.78
N LEU A 138 1.22 8.63 -2.63
CA LEU A 138 2.47 8.78 -1.90
C LEU A 138 3.63 8.13 -2.65
N SER A 139 4.66 8.92 -2.95
CA SER A 139 5.98 8.43 -3.36
C SER A 139 6.85 8.32 -2.12
N THR A 140 7.43 7.15 -1.90
CA THR A 140 8.27 6.84 -0.75
C THR A 140 9.65 6.36 -1.18
N ASP A 141 10.01 6.57 -2.44
CA ASP A 141 11.30 6.26 -3.03
C ASP A 141 11.77 4.84 -2.64
N ASP A 142 12.69 4.72 -1.69
CA ASP A 142 13.28 3.48 -1.23
C ASP A 142 12.39 2.63 -0.28
N CYS A 143 11.28 3.20 0.20
CA CYS A 143 10.39 2.57 1.16
C CYS A 143 9.13 2.03 0.47
N SER A 144 8.89 0.72 0.53
CA SER A 144 7.59 0.15 0.17
C SER A 144 6.54 0.52 1.23
N GLY A 145 5.27 0.24 0.93
CA GLY A 145 4.19 0.42 1.89
C GLY A 145 3.20 -0.73 1.89
N GLU A 146 2.48 -0.87 2.99
CA GLU A 146 1.48 -1.90 3.22
C GLU A 146 0.28 -1.35 3.98
N LEU A 147 -0.86 -2.04 3.85
CA LEU A 147 -2.07 -1.73 4.59
C LEU A 147 -2.23 -2.75 5.71
N GLU A 148 -2.34 -2.27 6.95
CA GLU A 148 -2.46 -3.08 8.15
C GLU A 148 -3.42 -2.40 9.13
N ASP A 149 -4.37 -3.14 9.69
CA ASP A 149 -5.22 -2.68 10.79
C ASP A 149 -4.40 -2.76 12.09
N LEU A 150 -3.67 -1.69 12.39
CA LEU A 150 -2.67 -1.66 13.46
C LEU A 150 -3.34 -1.69 14.84
N ASP A 151 -4.45 -0.98 14.98
CA ASP A 151 -5.17 -0.86 16.26
C ASP A 151 -6.35 -1.82 16.43
N LYS A 152 -6.65 -2.62 15.40
CA LYS A 152 -7.71 -3.64 15.35
C LYS A 152 -9.11 -3.06 15.43
N ASP A 153 -9.32 -1.87 14.87
CA ASP A 153 -10.63 -1.22 14.80
C ASP A 153 -11.45 -1.60 13.56
N GLY A 154 -10.86 -2.39 12.66
CA GLY A 154 -11.47 -2.85 11.42
C GLY A 154 -11.20 -1.95 10.22
N VAL A 155 -10.43 -0.87 10.37
CA VAL A 155 -10.00 0.04 9.31
C VAL A 155 -8.48 -0.03 9.19
N ALA A 156 -7.96 -0.33 8.00
CA ALA A 156 -6.52 -0.44 7.83
C ALA A 156 -5.81 0.92 7.75
N GLU A 157 -4.67 1.05 8.43
CA GLU A 157 -3.69 2.12 8.24
C GLU A 157 -2.72 1.79 7.12
N PHE A 158 -2.18 2.83 6.48
CA PHE A 158 -1.09 2.67 5.53
C PHE A 158 0.25 2.88 6.25
N ARG A 159 1.06 1.83 6.33
CA ARG A 159 2.38 1.82 6.95
C ARG A 159 3.47 1.83 5.89
N THR A 160 4.48 2.67 6.08
CA THR A 160 5.68 2.77 5.25
C THR A 160 6.86 3.27 6.10
N CYS A 161 7.92 3.74 5.46
CA CYS A 161 9.05 4.40 6.11
C CYS A 161 9.45 5.70 5.41
N ASP A 162 10.29 6.49 6.08
CA ASP A 162 10.83 7.72 5.54
C ASP A 162 12.18 7.51 4.86
N PRO A 163 12.26 7.64 3.52
CA PRO A 163 13.49 7.41 2.76
C PRO A 163 14.52 8.55 2.87
N VAL A 164 14.21 9.67 3.54
CA VAL A 164 15.06 10.89 3.53
C VAL A 164 16.51 10.62 3.97
N PHE A 165 16.73 9.57 4.77
CA PHE A 165 18.04 9.17 5.29
C PHE A 165 18.90 8.34 4.33
N GLY A 166 18.37 7.98 3.16
CA GLY A 166 19.05 7.22 2.11
C GLY A 166 20.48 7.71 1.86
N TYR A 167 21.48 6.84 2.11
CA TYR A 167 22.91 7.12 1.93
C TYR A 167 23.50 8.29 2.76
N ALA A 168 22.73 8.90 3.67
CA ALA A 168 23.16 10.12 4.35
C ALA A 168 24.22 9.87 5.43
N PHE A 169 24.09 8.74 6.14
CA PHE A 169 24.97 8.38 7.26
C PHE A 169 25.57 6.99 7.11
N CYS A 170 25.07 6.19 6.19
CA CYS A 170 25.34 4.76 6.12
C CYS A 170 25.36 4.38 4.64
N SER A 171 26.05 3.29 4.31
CA SER A 171 25.68 2.53 3.13
C SER A 171 24.19 2.18 3.20
N PHE A 172 23.58 2.00 2.03
CA PHE A 172 22.14 1.80 1.93
C PHE A 172 21.62 0.66 2.81
N ALA A 173 22.36 -0.46 2.82
CA ALA A 173 22.00 -1.66 3.59
C ALA A 173 21.91 -1.42 5.11
N PHE A 174 22.63 -0.43 5.62
CA PHE A 174 22.62 -0.04 7.03
C PHE A 174 21.83 1.23 7.29
N THR A 175 21.22 1.85 6.27
CA THR A 175 20.47 3.09 6.45
C THR A 175 19.24 2.85 7.32
N PRO A 176 19.07 3.59 8.43
CA PRO A 176 17.86 3.50 9.22
C PRO A 176 16.73 4.28 8.54
N PHE A 177 15.65 3.58 8.21
CA PHE A 177 14.41 4.17 7.69
C PHE A 177 13.34 4.16 8.79
N PRO A 178 13.09 5.29 9.47
CA PRO A 178 12.08 5.32 10.52
C PRO A 178 10.67 5.17 9.95
N PRO A 179 9.71 4.63 10.74
CA PRO A 179 8.38 4.34 10.25
C PRO A 179 7.56 5.62 10.03
N ALA A 180 6.70 5.58 9.01
CA ALA A 180 5.64 6.55 8.79
C ALA A 180 4.30 5.81 8.67
N VAL A 181 3.28 6.29 9.37
CA VAL A 181 1.94 5.70 9.34
C VAL A 181 0.94 6.75 8.94
N PHE A 182 0.03 6.41 8.04
CA PHE A 182 -1.10 7.23 7.64
C PHE A 182 -2.40 6.53 8.04
N ALA A 183 -3.35 7.31 8.55
CA ALA A 183 -4.69 6.82 8.87
C ALA A 183 -5.72 7.66 8.11
N TYR A 184 -6.85 7.04 7.74
CA TYR A 184 -7.91 7.76 7.04
C TYR A 184 -8.61 8.76 7.97
N ASP A 185 -8.62 10.03 7.57
CA ASP A 185 -9.37 11.09 8.22
C ASP A 185 -10.69 11.28 7.48
N ARG A 186 -11.82 10.91 8.11
CA ARG A 186 -13.15 11.05 7.50
C ARG A 186 -13.56 12.49 7.21
N GLN A 187 -13.07 13.46 7.98
CA GLN A 187 -13.43 14.86 7.78
C GLN A 187 -12.72 15.45 6.56
N LYS A 188 -11.45 15.08 6.36
CA LYS A 188 -10.67 15.47 5.17
C LYS A 188 -10.97 14.57 3.96
N GLY A 189 -11.42 13.35 4.23
CA GLY A 189 -11.69 12.34 3.23
C GLY A 189 -10.43 11.83 2.53
N GLU A 190 -9.32 11.75 3.25
CA GLU A 190 -8.00 11.31 2.78
C GLU A 190 -7.17 10.71 3.93
N PHE A 191 -6.12 9.98 3.60
CA PHE A 191 -5.11 9.50 4.54
C PHE A 191 -4.24 10.65 5.03
N VAL A 192 -4.02 10.74 6.35
CA VAL A 192 -3.17 11.76 6.98
C VAL A 192 -2.10 11.12 7.85
N LEU A 193 -0.91 11.73 7.85
CA LEU A 193 0.21 11.28 8.66
C LEU A 193 -0.18 11.23 10.15
N SER A 194 -0.05 10.05 10.74
CA SER A 194 -0.58 9.68 12.05
C SER A 194 0.43 8.84 12.87
N THR A 195 1.71 8.79 12.50
CA THR A 195 2.76 7.98 13.16
C THR A 195 2.72 8.03 14.69
N VAL A 196 2.61 9.23 15.28
CA VAL A 196 2.56 9.40 16.75
C VAL A 196 1.33 8.71 17.37
N ARG A 197 0.18 8.75 16.70
CA ARG A 197 -1.06 8.09 17.19
C ARG A 197 -0.87 6.56 17.27
N TYR A 198 -0.14 6.00 16.30
CA TYR A 198 0.08 4.56 16.19
C TYR A 198 1.40 4.07 16.78
N ALA A 199 2.16 4.95 17.46
CA ALA A 199 3.48 4.66 18.02
C ALA A 199 3.56 3.35 18.82
N ARG A 200 2.53 3.04 19.61
CA ARG A 200 2.49 1.83 20.47
C ARG A 200 2.35 0.51 19.70
N TYR A 201 1.97 0.56 18.42
CA TYR A 201 1.78 -0.61 17.56
C TYR A 201 3.00 -0.88 16.68
N LEU A 202 3.94 0.06 16.62
CA LEU A 202 5.12 -0.06 15.77
C LEU A 202 6.21 -0.84 16.47
N GLN A 203 6.75 -1.83 15.76
CA GLN A 203 7.99 -2.49 16.17
C GLN A 203 9.17 -1.56 15.84
N LEU A 204 9.72 -0.93 16.88
CA LEU A 204 10.92 -0.10 16.79
C LEU A 204 12.15 -0.91 17.15
N GLN A 205 13.30 -0.57 16.57
CA GLN A 205 14.58 -1.08 17.04
C GLN A 205 14.80 -0.68 18.50
N SER A 206 15.06 -1.66 19.37
CA SER A 206 15.26 -1.38 20.79
C SER A 206 16.69 -0.91 21.10
N GLU A 207 16.90 -0.30 22.26
CA GLU A 207 18.24 -0.02 22.78
C GLU A 207 19.08 -1.31 22.85
N ALA A 208 18.48 -2.43 23.27
CA ALA A 208 19.17 -3.69 23.41
C ALA A 208 19.66 -4.23 22.06
N ASP A 209 18.84 -4.13 21.02
CA ASP A 209 19.20 -4.54 19.65
C ASP A 209 20.32 -3.67 19.10
N ALA A 210 20.22 -2.36 19.26
CA ALA A 210 21.28 -1.43 18.83
C ALA A 210 22.60 -1.70 19.58
N LEU A 211 22.53 -1.92 20.90
CA LEU A 211 23.70 -2.23 21.71
C LEU A 211 24.33 -3.58 21.34
N ALA A 212 23.52 -4.58 20.95
CA ALA A 212 24.02 -5.87 20.49
C ALA A 212 24.88 -5.70 19.23
N ILE A 213 24.42 -4.90 18.25
CA ILE A 213 25.17 -4.60 17.01
C ILE A 213 26.50 -3.90 17.33
N VAL A 214 26.48 -2.87 18.19
CA VAL A 214 27.71 -2.15 18.61
C VAL A 214 28.72 -3.10 19.26
N LYS A 215 28.25 -4.06 20.07
CA LYS A 215 29.12 -5.04 20.75
C LYS A 215 29.67 -6.10 19.82
N GLU A 216 28.88 -6.53 18.84
CA GLU A 216 29.29 -7.52 17.85
C GLU A 216 30.36 -6.95 16.91
N TYR A 217 30.25 -5.66 16.57
CA TYR A 217 31.16 -4.96 15.66
C TYR A 217 31.86 -3.74 16.32
N PRO A 218 32.72 -3.94 17.33
CA PRO A 218 33.24 -2.85 18.17
C PRO A 218 34.18 -1.87 17.46
N ASN A 219 34.71 -2.25 16.30
CA ASN A 219 35.61 -1.42 15.49
C ASN A 219 34.93 -0.88 14.22
N ASP A 220 33.63 -1.12 14.06
CA ASP A 220 32.87 -0.65 12.90
C ASP A 220 32.10 0.63 13.27
N ALA A 221 32.66 1.76 12.84
CA ALA A 221 32.07 3.07 13.09
C ALA A 221 30.71 3.25 12.39
N GLU A 222 30.51 2.61 11.23
CA GLU A 222 29.25 2.66 10.51
C GLU A 222 28.19 1.88 11.27
N ALA A 223 28.47 0.62 11.63
CA ALA A 223 27.54 -0.20 12.40
C ALA A 223 27.12 0.48 13.71
N ALA A 224 28.07 1.11 14.42
CA ALA A 224 27.78 1.85 15.64
C ALA A 224 26.90 3.08 15.40
N ARG A 225 27.20 3.88 14.37
CA ARG A 225 26.43 5.07 14.01
C ARG A 225 25.00 4.73 13.59
N CYS A 226 24.87 3.75 12.70
CA CYS A 226 23.62 3.42 12.03
C CYS A 226 22.64 2.67 12.95
N SER A 227 23.15 1.78 13.81
CA SER A 227 22.33 1.14 14.85
C SER A 227 21.84 2.13 15.91
N ALA A 228 22.68 3.09 16.32
CA ALA A 228 22.28 4.16 17.24
C ALA A 228 21.23 5.08 16.60
N LEU A 229 21.42 5.48 15.33
CA LEU A 229 20.45 6.27 14.58
C LEU A 229 19.12 5.53 14.41
N GLY A 230 19.13 4.22 14.08
CA GLY A 230 17.90 3.44 13.90
C GLY A 230 17.01 3.43 15.15
N ALA A 231 17.60 3.12 16.31
CA ALA A 231 16.86 3.17 17.57
C ALA A 231 16.40 4.58 17.94
N ALA A 232 17.25 5.60 17.73
CA ALA A 232 16.91 6.99 18.04
C ALA A 232 15.82 7.57 17.13
N LEU A 233 15.92 7.35 15.82
CA LEU A 233 14.95 7.84 14.83
C LEU A 233 13.58 7.21 15.02
N GLY A 234 13.51 5.92 15.40
CA GLY A 234 12.25 5.29 15.79
C GLY A 234 11.54 6.04 16.92
N LEU A 235 12.29 6.46 17.96
CA LEU A 235 11.75 7.27 19.06
C LEU A 235 11.36 8.68 18.60
N ILE A 236 12.18 9.32 17.78
CA ILE A 236 11.92 10.68 17.25
C ILE A 236 10.65 10.70 16.39
N TYR A 237 10.45 9.72 15.50
CA TYR A 237 9.27 9.64 14.62
C TYR A 237 7.99 9.25 15.36
N THR A 238 8.12 8.64 16.52
CA THR A 238 6.98 8.31 17.40
C THR A 238 6.69 9.37 18.46
N GLY A 239 7.31 10.56 18.35
CA GLY A 239 7.06 11.71 19.21
C GLY A 239 7.89 11.77 20.49
N ARG A 240 8.81 10.82 20.70
CA ARG A 240 9.70 10.73 21.86
C ARG A 240 11.06 11.37 21.56
N VAL A 241 11.04 12.60 21.05
CA VAL A 241 12.23 13.30 20.49
C VAL A 241 13.39 13.36 21.49
N ALA A 242 13.13 13.86 22.71
CA ALA A 242 14.16 14.00 23.74
C ALA A 242 14.76 12.63 24.15
N GLU A 243 13.94 11.58 24.21
CA GLU A 243 14.40 10.23 24.52
C GLU A 243 15.24 9.64 23.38
N GLY A 244 14.85 9.88 22.13
CA GLY A 244 15.62 9.48 20.95
C GLY A 244 16.99 10.15 20.90
N GLN A 245 17.06 11.45 21.14
CA GLN A 245 18.33 12.19 21.23
C GLN A 245 19.21 11.68 22.38
N ALA A 246 18.63 11.46 23.55
CA ALA A 246 19.35 10.91 24.70
C ALA A 246 19.89 9.49 24.40
N LEU A 247 19.09 8.65 23.74
CA LEU A 247 19.49 7.32 23.33
C LEU A 247 20.64 7.35 22.31
N PHE A 248 20.57 8.22 21.30
CA PHE A 248 21.64 8.39 20.33
C PHE A 248 22.96 8.76 21.01
N ARG A 249 22.96 9.80 21.87
CA ARG A 249 24.15 10.25 22.61
C ARG A 249 24.70 9.18 23.56
N LYS A 250 23.83 8.32 24.10
CA LYS A 250 24.21 7.20 24.96
C LYS A 250 24.97 6.14 24.16
N LEU A 251 24.48 5.79 22.98
CA LEU A 251 24.98 4.69 22.15
C LEU A 251 26.16 5.08 21.25
N TYR A 252 26.15 6.29 20.68
CA TYR A 252 27.17 6.75 19.75
C TYR A 252 28.03 7.86 20.37
N ARG A 253 29.28 7.52 20.71
CA ARG A 253 30.22 8.39 21.45
C ARG A 253 31.43 8.86 20.63
N SER A 254 31.37 8.69 19.31
CA SER A 254 32.41 9.16 18.39
C SER A 254 32.50 10.68 18.38
N ALA A 255 33.64 11.22 17.92
CA ALA A 255 33.89 12.66 17.89
C ALA A 255 32.89 13.44 17.00
N ASP A 256 32.29 12.80 16.01
CA ASP A 256 31.31 13.38 15.08
C ASP A 256 29.85 13.27 15.56
N ALA A 257 29.58 12.68 16.74
CA ALA A 257 28.23 12.40 17.21
C ALA A 257 27.31 13.64 17.20
N ALA A 258 27.80 14.79 17.67
CA ALA A 258 27.00 16.02 17.69
C ALA A 258 26.61 16.50 16.27
N ALA A 259 27.52 16.36 15.30
CA ALA A 259 27.26 16.73 13.91
C ALA A 259 26.25 15.77 13.25
N VAL A 260 26.40 14.46 13.50
CA VAL A 260 25.47 13.44 13.02
C VAL A 260 24.07 13.65 13.59
N GLU A 261 23.95 13.86 14.91
CA GLU A 261 22.66 14.11 15.56
C GLU A 261 21.97 15.36 15.00
N THR A 262 22.71 16.46 14.87
CA THR A 262 22.20 17.72 14.33
C THR A 262 21.68 17.52 12.91
N LYS A 263 22.48 16.88 12.05
CA LYS A 263 22.09 16.63 10.66
C LYS A 263 20.88 15.70 10.56
N ALA A 264 20.82 14.64 11.37
CA ALA A 264 19.70 13.71 11.36
C ALA A 264 18.38 14.40 11.75
N LEU A 265 18.41 15.30 12.73
CA LEU A 265 17.25 16.08 13.14
C LEU A 265 16.84 17.12 12.09
N GLU A 266 17.80 17.77 11.43
CA GLU A 266 17.51 18.67 10.30
C GLU A 266 16.80 17.92 9.16
N MET A 267 17.27 16.72 8.84
CA MET A 267 16.65 15.88 7.80
C MET A 267 15.26 15.42 8.20
N ALA A 268 15.05 14.98 9.45
CA ALA A 268 13.72 14.65 9.96
C ALA A 268 12.76 15.85 9.87
N ARG A 269 13.22 17.04 10.28
CA ARG A 269 12.44 18.29 10.21
C ARG A 269 12.08 18.73 8.80
N ALA A 270 12.92 18.39 7.82
CA ALA A 270 12.67 18.70 6.42
C ALA A 270 11.73 17.69 5.73
N SER A 271 11.49 16.53 6.35
CA SER A 271 10.63 15.50 5.77
C SER A 271 9.14 15.80 5.96
N SER A 272 8.35 15.54 4.92
CA SER A 272 6.89 15.55 4.98
C SER A 272 6.30 14.33 5.72
N LEU A 273 7.13 13.32 6.02
CA LEU A 273 6.73 12.10 6.71
C LEU A 273 7.01 12.15 8.23
N TRP A 274 7.39 13.32 8.72
CA TRP A 274 7.58 13.59 10.13
C TRP A 274 6.78 14.82 10.58
N MET A 275 6.34 14.82 11.84
CA MET A 275 5.71 15.97 12.48
C MET A 275 6.24 16.14 13.90
N GLU A 276 6.73 17.33 14.23
CA GLU A 276 6.99 17.76 15.60
C GLU A 276 5.64 17.97 16.30
N ARG A 277 5.39 17.25 17.39
CA ARG A 277 4.21 17.46 18.26
C ARG A 277 4.65 17.86 19.65
#